data_AF-A0A1J6IRJ6-F1
#
_entry.id   AF-A0A1J6IRJ6-F1
#
_cell.length_a   1.000
_cell.length_b   1.000
_cell.length_c   1.000
_cell.angle_alpha   90.00
_cell.angle_beta   90.00
_cell.angle_gamma   90.00
#
_symmetry.space_group_name_H-M   'P 1'
#
loop_
_entity.id
_entity.type
_entity.pdbx_description
1 polymer ?
#
loop_
_entity_poly.entity_id
_entity_poly.type
_entity_poly.pdbx_seq_one_letter_code
_entity_poly.pdbx_strand_id
1 'polypeptide(L)'
;MARLSRGLLMLIVIVAAIQICAAEAITATVSWGDPCSDKAKTQIEKCLKEETADIDKCCRKLRNAIHDSCPCWVHAVATDKPLAIAYFEYCQIYHPPC
;
A
#
# COMPACT_ATOMS: atom_id res chain seq x y z
N MET A 1 -37.78 42.19 0.88
CA MET A 1 -37.84 40.77 1.26
C MET A 1 -37.57 39.92 0.03
N ALA A 2 -36.34 39.44 -0.14
CA ALA A 2 -35.96 38.63 -1.30
C ALA A 2 -36.57 37.23 -1.15
N ARG A 3 -37.51 36.86 -2.03
CA ARG A 3 -38.04 35.49 -2.10
C ARG A 3 -37.01 34.64 -2.82
N LEU A 4 -36.22 33.86 -2.09
CA LEU A 4 -35.39 32.81 -2.68
C LEU A 4 -36.32 31.83 -3.40
N SER A 5 -36.14 31.70 -4.72
CA SER A 5 -36.92 30.77 -5.53
C SER A 5 -36.58 29.32 -5.12
N ARG A 6 -37.55 28.42 -5.27
CA ARG A 6 -37.36 26.98 -5.02
C ARG A 6 -36.13 26.40 -5.74
N GLY A 7 -35.80 26.92 -6.92
CA GLY A 7 -34.60 26.51 -7.67
C GLY A 7 -33.29 26.93 -7.00
N LEU A 8 -33.26 28.11 -6.38
CA LEU A 8 -32.07 28.61 -5.68
C LEU A 8 -31.79 27.81 -4.40
N LEU A 9 -32.85 27.40 -3.69
CA LEU A 9 -32.74 26.50 -2.53
C LEU A 9 -32.18 25.13 -2.91
N MET A 10 -32.63 24.55 -4.03
CA MET A 10 -32.09 23.28 -4.53
C MET A 10 -30.60 23.39 -4.87
N LEU A 11 -30.17 24.48 -5.53
CA LEU A 11 -28.76 24.71 -5.84
C LEU A 11 -27.90 24.84 -4.59
N ILE A 12 -28.37 25.55 -3.55
CA ILE A 12 -27.64 25.69 -2.28
C ILE A 12 -27.50 24.33 -1.57
N VAL A 13 -28.55 23.49 -1.60
CA VAL A 13 -28.50 22.14 -1.03
C VAL A 13 -27.50 21.24 -1.78
N ILE A 14 -27.47 21.31 -3.11
CA ILE A 14 -26.53 20.54 -3.93
C ILE A 14 -25.08 20.97 -3.66
N VAL A 15 -24.82 22.28 -3.58
CA VAL A 15 -23.47 22.80 -3.27
C VAL A 15 -23.04 22.41 -1.85
N ALA A 16 -23.96 22.43 -0.87
CA ALA A 16 -23.68 21.99 0.50
C ALA A 16 -23.35 20.48 0.56
N ALA A 17 -24.07 19.63 -0.19
CA ALA A 17 -23.80 18.20 -0.25
C ALA A 17 -22.41 17.88 -0.84
N ILE A 18 -21.97 18.62 -1.86
CA ILE A 18 -20.64 18.47 -2.46
C ILE A 18 -19.53 18.82 -1.46
N GLN A 19 -19.76 19.83 -0.60
CA GLN A 19 -18.80 20.22 0.43
C GLN A 19 -18.71 19.21 1.60
N ILE A 20 -19.80 18.51 1.91
CA ILE A 20 -19.82 17.49 2.99
C ILE A 20 -19.02 16.24 2.58
N CYS A 21 -19.04 15.83 1.31
CA CYS A 21 -18.20 14.71 0.82
C CYS A 21 -16.71 15.05 0.73
N ALA A 22 -16.35 16.34 0.64
CA ALA A 22 -14.94 16.78 0.59
C ALA A 22 -14.27 16.81 1.98
N ALA A 23 -15.05 16.79 3.07
CA ALA A 23 -14.53 16.70 4.43
C ALA A 23 -14.04 15.28 4.79
N GLU A 24 -14.38 14.29 3.97
CA GLU A 24 -13.74 12.96 3.97
C GLU A 24 -12.63 12.88 2.92
N ALA A 25 -11.89 13.97 2.72
CA ALA A 25 -10.44 13.80 2.62
C ALA A 25 -9.96 13.33 4.00
N ILE A 26 -10.29 12.07 4.32
CA ILE A 26 -9.53 11.23 5.22
C ILE A 26 -8.13 11.48 4.72
N THR A 27 -7.38 12.23 5.52
CA THR A 27 -5.95 12.09 5.59
C THR A 27 -5.74 10.61 5.91
N ALA A 28 -5.84 9.78 4.89
CA ALA A 28 -4.89 8.73 4.70
C ALA A 28 -3.58 9.53 4.68
N THR A 29 -3.05 9.79 5.87
CA THR A 29 -1.65 9.55 6.10
C THR A 29 -1.45 8.17 5.49
N VAL A 30 -1.10 8.15 4.20
CA VAL A 30 -0.31 7.08 3.63
C VAL A 30 0.76 6.96 4.69
N SER A 31 0.62 5.94 5.53
CA SER A 31 1.66 5.61 6.47
C SER A 31 2.74 5.14 5.53
N TRP A 32 3.54 6.09 5.05
CA TRP A 32 4.87 5.81 4.57
C TRP A 32 5.55 5.31 5.84
N GLY A 33 5.29 4.04 6.17
CA GLY A 33 5.99 3.35 7.23
C GLY A 33 7.47 3.52 6.96
N ASP A 34 8.28 3.34 8.00
CA ASP A 34 9.72 3.54 7.89
C ASP A 34 10.27 2.92 6.60
N PRO A 35 11.15 3.64 5.88
CA PRO A 35 11.68 3.16 4.62
C PRO A 35 12.27 1.77 4.79
N CYS A 36 12.17 0.94 3.76
CA CYS A 36 12.70 -0.41 3.84
C CYS A 36 14.19 -0.37 4.19
N SER A 37 14.54 -0.90 5.36
CA SER A 37 15.92 -0.87 5.85
C SER A 37 16.87 -1.58 4.88
N ASP A 38 18.13 -1.12 4.80
CA ASP A 38 19.12 -1.72 3.88
C ASP A 38 19.37 -3.20 4.17
N LYS A 39 19.25 -3.59 5.45
CA LYS A 39 19.30 -4.99 5.87
C LYS A 39 18.14 -5.80 5.27
N ALA A 40 16.91 -5.27 5.32
CA ALA A 40 15.74 -5.92 4.74
C ALA A 40 15.84 -6.00 3.21
N LYS A 41 16.25 -4.92 2.55
CA LYS A 41 16.52 -4.91 1.09
C LYS A 41 17.52 -5.99 0.69
N THR A 42 18.65 -6.08 1.41
CA THR A 42 19.67 -7.10 1.14
C THR A 42 19.11 -8.51 1.31
N GLN A 43 18.27 -8.76 2.33
CA GLN A 43 17.65 -10.07 2.53
C GLN A 43 16.66 -10.43 1.42
N ILE A 44 15.85 -9.46 0.99
CA ILE A 44 14.92 -9.60 -0.14
C ILE A 44 15.69 -9.94 -1.41
N GLU A 45 16.71 -9.16 -1.73
CA GLU A 45 17.51 -9.36 -2.93
C GLU A 45 18.25 -10.69 -2.92
N LYS A 46 18.79 -11.14 -1.79
CA LYS A 46 19.40 -12.47 -1.69
C LYS A 46 18.40 -13.58 -1.98
N CYS A 47 17.18 -13.48 -1.44
CA CYS A 47 16.15 -14.49 -1.67
C CYS A 47 15.61 -14.49 -3.10
N LEU A 48 15.54 -13.33 -3.76
CA LEU A 48 15.06 -13.24 -5.14
C LEU A 48 16.18 -13.48 -6.16
N LYS A 49 17.44 -13.13 -5.88
CA LYS A 49 18.53 -13.23 -6.89
C LYS A 49 19.41 -14.45 -6.70
N GLU A 50 19.56 -14.98 -5.49
CA GLU A 50 20.38 -16.18 -5.28
C GLU A 50 19.51 -17.44 -5.45
N GLU A 51 19.59 -18.03 -6.64
CA GLU A 51 18.86 -19.23 -7.10
C GLU A 51 19.04 -20.48 -6.20
N THR A 52 20.00 -20.46 -5.28
CA THR A 52 20.35 -21.57 -4.37
C THR A 52 19.79 -21.41 -2.96
N ALA A 53 19.02 -20.36 -2.69
CA ALA A 53 18.43 -20.16 -1.38
C ALA A 53 17.26 -21.14 -1.16
N ASP A 54 17.37 -21.92 -0.10
CA ASP A 54 16.30 -22.75 0.46
C ASP A 54 15.02 -21.89 0.63
N ILE A 55 14.00 -22.21 -0.18
CA ILE A 55 12.78 -21.43 -0.33
C ILE A 55 12.05 -21.23 1.02
N ASP A 56 12.06 -22.24 1.89
CA ASP A 56 11.46 -22.17 3.23
C ASP A 56 12.19 -21.19 4.14
N LYS A 57 13.53 -21.16 4.06
CA LYS A 57 14.33 -20.15 4.78
C LYS A 57 14.06 -18.76 4.26
N CYS A 58 13.86 -18.62 2.95
CA CYS A 58 13.51 -17.35 2.34
C CYS A 58 12.12 -16.87 2.71
N CYS A 59 11.12 -17.76 2.82
CA CYS A 59 9.80 -17.40 3.30
C CYS A 59 9.81 -16.72 4.66
N ARG A 60 10.58 -17.26 5.62
CA ARG A 60 10.69 -16.65 6.95
C ARG A 60 11.31 -15.25 6.88
N LYS A 61 12.36 -15.07 6.09
CA LYS A 61 13.05 -13.77 5.93
C LYS A 61 12.16 -12.74 5.23
N LEU A 62 11.56 -13.13 4.11
CA LEU A 62 10.67 -12.27 3.33
C LEU A 62 9.46 -11.86 4.15
N ARG A 63 8.82 -12.80 4.87
CA ARG A 63 7.69 -12.47 5.75
C ARG A 63 8.09 -11.44 6.79
N ASN A 64 9.20 -11.65 7.51
CA ASN A 64 9.66 -10.69 8.52
C ASN A 64 10.02 -9.32 7.93
N ALA A 65 10.51 -9.26 6.69
CA ALA A 65 10.89 -8.02 6.04
C ALA A 65 9.68 -7.26 5.44
N ILE A 66 8.64 -7.98 5.02
CA ILE A 66 7.60 -7.45 4.13
C ILE A 66 6.22 -7.34 4.80
N HIS A 67 5.88 -8.22 5.76
CA HIS A 67 4.51 -8.41 6.25
C HIS A 67 3.79 -7.12 6.67
N ASP A 68 4.52 -6.17 7.25
CA ASP A 68 3.98 -4.88 7.72
C ASP A 68 4.69 -3.68 7.08
N SER A 69 5.46 -3.88 6.00
CA SER A 69 6.23 -2.81 5.35
C SER A 69 5.91 -2.72 3.87
N CYS A 70 5.00 -1.79 3.54
CA CYS A 70 4.73 -1.41 2.16
C CYS A 70 6.00 -1.04 1.38
N PRO A 71 6.93 -0.22 1.90
CA PRO A 71 8.18 0.07 1.20
C PRO A 71 9.01 -1.17 0.86
N CYS A 72 9.04 -2.17 1.76
CA CYS A 72 9.75 -3.43 1.49
C CYS A 72 9.02 -4.32 0.49
N TRP A 73 7.69 -4.34 0.53
CA TRP A 73 6.88 -5.04 -0.48
C TRP A 73 7.15 -4.48 -1.88
N VAL A 74 7.11 -3.15 -2.02
CA VAL A 74 7.41 -2.46 -3.28
C VAL A 74 8.84 -2.74 -3.74
N HIS A 75 9.82 -2.73 -2.84
CA HIS A 75 11.22 -3.06 -3.17
C HIS A 75 11.36 -4.49 -3.72
N ALA A 76 10.70 -5.47 -3.09
CA ALA A 76 10.70 -6.85 -3.56
C ALA A 76 10.09 -6.99 -4.95
N VAL A 77 8.94 -6.36 -5.20
CA VAL A 77 8.29 -6.36 -6.52
C VAL A 77 9.13 -5.64 -7.58
N ALA A 78 9.81 -4.56 -7.21
CA ALA A 78 10.70 -3.82 -8.11
C ALA A 78 11.98 -4.59 -8.45
N THR A 79 12.41 -5.51 -7.58
CA THR A 79 13.62 -6.32 -7.77
C THR A 79 13.43 -7.34 -8.90
N ASP A 80 12.40 -8.17 -8.79
CA ASP A 80 11.99 -9.13 -9.81
C ASP A 80 10.52 -9.45 -9.59
N LYS A 81 9.65 -8.78 -10.34
CA LYS A 81 8.19 -8.88 -10.16
C LYS A 81 7.65 -10.32 -10.27
N PRO A 82 7.92 -11.08 -11.36
CA PRO A 82 7.37 -12.43 -11.47
C PRO A 82 7.88 -13.36 -10.37
N LEU A 83 9.16 -13.28 -10.02
CA LEU A 83 9.72 -14.11 -8.96
C LEU A 83 9.20 -13.72 -7.58
N ALA A 84 9.11 -12.41 -7.28
CA ALA A 84 8.57 -11.92 -6.03
C ALA A 84 7.12 -12.37 -5.81
N ILE A 85 6.27 -12.30 -6.84
CA ILE A 85 4.88 -12.79 -6.76
C ILE A 85 4.86 -14.29 -6.47
N ALA A 86 5.69 -15.10 -7.15
CA ALA A 86 5.77 -16.54 -6.88
C ALA A 86 6.19 -16.84 -5.44
N TYR A 87 7.17 -16.11 -4.90
CA TYR A 87 7.56 -16.21 -3.50
C TYR A 87 6.43 -15.75 -2.56
N PHE A 88 5.68 -14.71 -2.88
CA PHE A 88 4.58 -14.25 -2.04
C PHE A 88 3.45 -15.27 -1.96
N GLU A 89 3.10 -15.89 -3.08
CA GLU A 89 2.10 -16.96 -3.14
C GLU A 89 2.58 -18.18 -2.34
N TYR A 90 3.81 -18.65 -2.59
CA TYR A 90 4.37 -19.81 -1.91
C TYR A 90 4.52 -19.57 -0.40
N CYS A 91 5.02 -18.40 0.00
CA CYS A 91 5.29 -18.05 1.39
C CYS A 91 4.09 -17.43 2.12
N GLN A 92 2.93 -17.28 1.45
CA GLN A 92 1.72 -16.64 1.97
C GLN A 92 1.99 -15.23 2.54
N ILE A 93 2.71 -14.42 1.76
CA ILE A 93 2.98 -13.02 2.08
C ILE A 93 1.91 -12.20 1.38
N TYR A 94 0.99 -11.65 2.15
CA TYR A 94 -0.06 -10.78 1.63
C TYR A 94 0.48 -9.37 1.37
N HIS A 95 -0.15 -8.68 0.42
CA HIS A 95 0.13 -7.27 0.17
C HIS A 95 -0.20 -6.46 1.44
N PRO A 96 0.78 -5.84 2.11
CA PRO A 96 0.51 -4.98 3.24
C PRO A 96 -0.30 -3.75 2.80
N PRO A 97 -1.02 -3.09 3.73
CA PRO A 97 -1.62 -1.80 3.45
C PRO A 97 -0.53 -0.79 3.05
N CYS A 98 -0.61 -0.39 1.78
CA CYS A 98 0.05 0.73 1.12
C CYS A 98 -1.03 1.79 0.85
#